data_AF-A0A2Z3H0D5-F1
#
_entry.id   AF-A0A2Z3H0D5-F1
#
_cell.length_a   1.000
_cell.length_b   1.000
_cell.length_c   1.000
_cell.angle_alpha   90.00
_cell.angle_beta   90.00
_cell.angle_gamma   90.00
#
_symmetry.space_group_name_H-M   'P 1'
#
loop_
_entity.id
_entity.type
_entity.pdbx_description
1 polymer ?
#
loop_
_entity_poly.entity_id
_entity_poly.type
_entity_poly.pdbx_seq_one_letter_code
_entity_poly.pdbx_strand_id
1 'polypeptide(L)'
;MRRYGMPLAVVLLLAALPLVPIVGQEKRVPPDAPVLPGKRLPARPGAGPTASPGAQLSDDAALKAAGLTSTDADSLLAYLKARTLSDDDQNKIGEVIARFGTDEFEARVRATDEVEKFGSAAIGPLKAAVQNPDPEVAYRARIALKRVEKVPHSAVASAAVRALVKLKPRDAAAVMLGFLPMADTEEVADDIRAGLVALAVNDAGKPEPALLKALDDKLVVRRSAAYVALTEGGAGAERIRIKDAFPLVKAAVRKESDTDAKFRGLWALLLTTREREFVPDLIGLIPQLPRGRIWQLEEFLLLAAGDTRPDAKFGKSEESLTKARDAWAGWWKQKGAAFDLAAFEFNPRITGFTDVIEYDGSFGRYRVVTLGPDQKEKAHLGAIGVNQLSFPTDVKKLPNGNYLIAELNMNRVTERDSTSRIVKTTIITQPLGVELLSDGGVVYVCRNQILVRDKDGKQVWQFTRGQHDIMGGCRLPNGDIAFVTMWNGANNQANLFRLAGKDGKEVGKPLSLARVQQLHGMNASGDDRILVCEYNRVAEYDLKAGKEVWKYDVNNATCAQRLPNGHTLITYMSASQGQPGKVIEVDTSGDIVWDYSPKDNMRPSRAIRR
;
A
#
# COMPACT_ATOMS: atom_id res chain seq x y z
N MET A 1 20.39 -38.26 -68.75
CA MET A 1 19.60 -39.44 -68.38
C MET A 1 18.60 -39.03 -67.30
N ARG A 2 17.30 -39.28 -67.55
CA ARG A 2 16.12 -39.50 -66.65
C ARG A 2 16.08 -38.72 -65.30
N ARG A 3 15.18 -37.74 -65.07
CA ARG A 3 13.68 -37.70 -64.98
C ARG A 3 13.11 -38.01 -63.56
N TYR A 4 12.14 -37.16 -63.17
CA TYR A 4 11.11 -37.23 -62.08
C TYR A 4 11.59 -36.95 -60.63
N GLY A 5 10.93 -36.15 -59.79
CA GLY A 5 9.70 -35.35 -59.90
C GLY A 5 9.47 -34.50 -58.63
N MET A 6 8.83 -33.34 -58.79
CA MET A 6 7.96 -32.71 -57.76
C MET A 6 6.61 -33.46 -57.73
N PRO A 7 5.70 -33.34 -56.73
CA PRO A 7 5.62 -32.33 -55.66
C PRO A 7 5.22 -32.88 -54.26
N LEU A 8 5.27 -32.05 -53.20
CA LEU A 8 4.14 -31.92 -52.25
C LEU A 8 4.32 -30.67 -51.37
N ALA A 9 3.43 -29.71 -51.54
CA ALA A 9 3.21 -28.60 -50.63
C ALA A 9 2.37 -29.08 -49.45
N VAL A 10 2.82 -28.82 -48.21
CA VAL A 10 1.97 -28.95 -47.02
C VAL A 10 1.27 -27.61 -46.81
N VAL A 11 0.07 -27.51 -47.37
CA VAL A 11 -0.92 -26.47 -47.03
C VAL A 11 -1.66 -26.95 -45.80
N LEU A 12 -1.48 -26.28 -44.67
CA LEU A 12 -2.29 -26.50 -43.47
C LEU A 12 -3.59 -25.69 -43.61
N LEU A 13 -4.62 -26.35 -44.16
CA LEU A 13 -6.00 -25.89 -44.18
C LEU A 13 -6.59 -26.02 -42.76
N LEU A 14 -6.68 -24.90 -42.03
CA LEU A 14 -7.55 -24.76 -40.87
C LEU A 14 -9.00 -24.67 -41.37
N ALA A 15 -9.69 -25.81 -41.39
CA ALA A 15 -11.12 -25.87 -41.66
C ALA A 15 -11.90 -25.15 -40.56
N ALA A 16 -12.64 -24.11 -40.95
CA ALA A 16 -13.72 -23.55 -40.16
C ALA A 16 -14.88 -24.55 -40.11
N LEU A 17 -15.25 -24.99 -38.91
CA LEU A 17 -16.50 -25.69 -38.63
C LEU A 17 -17.39 -24.77 -37.76
N PRO A 18 -18.67 -24.57 -38.13
CA PRO A 18 -19.58 -23.73 -37.37
C PRO A 18 -20.11 -24.49 -36.14
N LEU A 19 -19.95 -23.91 -34.95
CA LEU A 19 -20.62 -24.37 -33.74
C LEU A 19 -22.09 -23.92 -33.78
N VAL A 20 -22.98 -24.84 -34.14
CA VAL A 20 -24.43 -24.76 -33.92
C VAL A 20 -24.72 -25.29 -32.49
N PRO A 21 -25.63 -24.67 -31.71
CA PRO A 21 -25.84 -25.03 -30.31
C PRO A 21 -26.65 -26.32 -30.17
N ILE A 22 -26.16 -27.26 -29.37
CA ILE A 22 -26.91 -28.46 -28.95
C ILE A 22 -27.70 -28.12 -27.68
N VAL A 23 -29.02 -28.07 -27.83
CA VAL A 23 -30.00 -28.09 -26.73
C VAL A 23 -30.03 -29.50 -26.14
N GLY A 24 -29.63 -29.64 -24.87
CA GLY A 24 -29.73 -30.88 -24.09
C GLY A 24 -30.92 -30.82 -23.14
N GLN A 25 -31.81 -31.79 -23.29
CA GLN A 25 -33.15 -31.92 -22.69
C GLN A 25 -33.19 -31.97 -21.15
N GLU A 26 -34.17 -31.28 -20.57
CA GLU A 26 -34.65 -31.50 -19.20
C GLU A 26 -35.21 -32.92 -19.02
N LYS A 27 -34.65 -33.71 -18.10
CA LYS A 27 -35.30 -34.92 -17.61
C LYS A 27 -36.30 -34.56 -16.51
N ARG A 28 -37.59 -34.67 -16.82
CA ARG A 28 -38.69 -34.74 -15.84
C ARG A 28 -38.57 -36.04 -15.05
N VAL A 29 -38.62 -35.94 -13.72
CA VAL A 29 -38.74 -37.10 -12.80
C VAL A 29 -40.23 -37.48 -12.70
N PRO A 30 -40.60 -38.78 -12.78
CA PRO A 30 -42.00 -39.23 -12.70
C PRO A 30 -42.57 -39.16 -11.27
N PRO A 31 -43.91 -39.12 -11.10
CA PRO A 31 -44.55 -38.68 -9.85
C PRO A 31 -44.63 -39.70 -8.70
N ASP A 32 -44.12 -40.93 -8.85
CA ASP A 32 -44.39 -42.01 -7.88
C ASP A 32 -43.13 -42.80 -7.49
N ALA A 33 -42.20 -42.16 -6.76
CA ALA A 33 -41.11 -42.85 -6.07
C ALA A 33 -41.29 -42.74 -4.53
N PRO A 34 -41.14 -43.84 -3.77
CA PRO A 34 -41.51 -43.90 -2.36
C PRO A 34 -40.57 -43.09 -1.45
N VAL A 35 -41.18 -42.34 -0.53
CA VAL A 35 -40.52 -41.49 0.47
C VAL A 35 -39.90 -42.34 1.58
N LEU A 36 -38.57 -42.28 1.72
CA LEU A 36 -37.88 -42.79 2.91
C LEU A 36 -37.90 -41.72 4.03
N PRO A 37 -38.20 -42.08 5.29
CA PRO A 37 -38.40 -41.10 6.36
C PRO A 37 -37.07 -40.53 6.85
N GLY A 38 -36.78 -39.29 6.45
CA GLY A 38 -35.72 -38.48 7.04
C GLY A 38 -36.05 -38.10 8.47
N LYS A 39 -35.29 -38.65 9.44
CA LYS A 39 -35.31 -38.23 10.84
C LYS A 39 -35.01 -36.72 10.91
N ARG A 40 -35.94 -35.95 11.51
CA ARG A 40 -35.77 -34.53 11.83
C ARG A 40 -34.53 -34.35 12.73
N LEU A 41 -33.54 -33.62 12.23
CA LEU A 41 -32.49 -33.06 13.09
C LEU A 41 -33.13 -32.01 14.01
N PRO A 42 -32.81 -31.99 15.31
CA PRO A 42 -33.40 -31.05 16.25
C PRO A 42 -33.01 -29.60 15.92
N ALA A 43 -33.97 -28.69 16.13
CA ALA A 43 -33.78 -27.26 15.95
C ALA A 43 -32.63 -26.75 16.84
N ARG A 44 -31.68 -26.03 16.23
CA ARG A 44 -30.60 -25.36 16.95
C ARG A 44 -31.20 -24.30 17.89
N PRO A 45 -30.79 -24.21 19.16
CA PRO A 45 -31.21 -23.15 20.06
C PRO A 45 -30.82 -21.78 19.51
N GLY A 46 -31.70 -20.79 19.68
CA GLY A 46 -31.49 -19.42 19.22
C GLY A 46 -30.18 -18.83 19.75
N ALA A 47 -29.42 -18.20 18.86
CA ALA A 47 -28.26 -17.43 19.25
C ALA A 47 -28.73 -16.22 20.07
N GLY A 48 -28.45 -16.24 21.39
CA GLY A 48 -28.38 -15.01 22.18
C GLY A 48 -27.31 -14.06 21.62
N PRO A 49 -27.21 -12.82 22.11
CA PRO A 49 -26.32 -11.81 21.54
C PRO A 49 -24.87 -12.24 21.70
N THR A 50 -24.31 -12.87 20.67
CA THR A 50 -22.90 -13.18 20.58
C THR A 50 -22.18 -11.89 20.20
N ALA A 51 -21.28 -11.46 21.07
CA ALA A 51 -20.35 -10.37 20.81
C ALA A 51 -19.73 -10.53 19.41
N SER A 52 -19.73 -9.44 18.62
CA SER A 52 -19.16 -9.42 17.28
C SER A 52 -17.67 -9.80 17.33
N PRO A 53 -17.26 -10.95 16.76
CA PRO A 53 -15.85 -11.32 16.67
C PRO A 53 -15.28 -10.67 15.41
N GLY A 54 -14.67 -9.49 15.53
CA GLY A 54 -14.17 -8.79 14.33
C GLY A 54 -13.37 -7.50 14.54
N ALA A 55 -13.17 -7.03 15.77
CA ALA A 55 -12.18 -5.99 16.01
C ALA A 55 -10.76 -6.57 15.83
N GLN A 56 -9.82 -5.77 15.34
CA GLN A 56 -8.40 -5.94 15.69
C GLN A 56 -8.35 -6.29 17.18
N LEU A 57 -7.59 -7.32 17.58
CA LEU A 57 -7.49 -7.62 19.01
C LEU A 57 -7.14 -6.29 19.68
N SER A 58 -7.97 -5.87 20.65
CA SER A 58 -7.61 -4.73 21.45
C SER A 58 -6.23 -4.99 22.06
N ASP A 59 -5.47 -3.96 22.37
CA ASP A 59 -4.15 -4.12 22.99
C ASP A 59 -4.24 -5.09 24.19
N ASP A 60 -5.27 -4.97 25.03
CA ASP A 60 -5.50 -5.88 26.15
C ASP A 60 -5.79 -7.33 25.71
N ALA A 61 -6.55 -7.54 24.64
CA ALA A 61 -6.83 -8.88 24.13
C ALA A 61 -5.58 -9.52 23.50
N ALA A 62 -4.75 -8.74 22.81
CA ALA A 62 -3.48 -9.20 22.26
C ALA A 62 -2.50 -9.56 23.38
N LEU A 63 -2.32 -8.68 24.37
CA LEU A 63 -1.47 -8.92 25.54
C LEU A 63 -1.93 -10.15 26.32
N LYS A 64 -3.24 -10.26 26.60
CA LYS A 64 -3.82 -11.40 27.32
C LYS A 64 -3.59 -12.73 26.59
N ALA A 65 -3.63 -12.74 25.25
CA ALA A 65 -3.35 -13.94 24.47
C ALA A 65 -1.92 -14.46 24.70
N ALA A 66 -0.97 -13.57 24.99
CA ALA A 66 0.41 -13.90 25.35
C ALA A 66 0.66 -14.03 26.87
N GLY A 67 -0.38 -13.98 27.70
CA GLY A 67 -0.25 -14.02 29.15
C GLY A 67 0.31 -12.73 29.78
N LEU A 68 0.24 -11.60 29.07
CA LEU A 68 0.72 -10.29 29.50
C LEU A 68 -0.44 -9.38 29.92
N THR A 69 -0.13 -8.33 30.69
CA THR A 69 -1.09 -7.27 31.04
C THR A 69 -0.50 -5.89 30.73
N SER A 70 -1.35 -4.92 30.41
CA SER A 70 -0.93 -3.56 30.04
C SER A 70 -0.38 -2.73 31.21
N THR A 71 -0.48 -3.24 32.44
CA THR A 71 -0.04 -2.57 33.68
C THR A 71 1.27 -3.11 34.26
N ASP A 72 1.76 -4.24 33.78
CA ASP A 72 2.97 -4.90 34.27
C ASP A 72 4.18 -4.55 33.39
N ALA A 73 4.88 -3.47 33.76
CA ALA A 73 6.05 -2.99 33.02
C ALA A 73 7.14 -4.06 32.87
N ASP A 74 7.41 -4.83 33.92
CA ASP A 74 8.52 -5.78 33.96
C ASP A 74 8.28 -6.94 33.00
N SER A 75 7.06 -7.49 32.99
CA SER A 75 6.67 -8.54 32.06
C SER A 75 6.69 -8.07 30.59
N LEU A 76 6.28 -6.83 30.33
CA LEU A 76 6.31 -6.24 28.98
C LEU A 76 7.76 -6.01 28.50
N LEU A 77 8.65 -5.51 29.37
CA LEU A 77 10.07 -5.37 29.05
C LEU A 77 10.72 -6.73 28.83
N ALA A 78 10.42 -7.72 29.67
CA ALA A 78 10.94 -9.08 29.53
C ALA A 78 10.50 -9.71 28.18
N TYR A 79 9.25 -9.49 27.77
CA TYR A 79 8.74 -9.95 26.47
C TYR A 79 9.54 -9.39 25.28
N LEU A 80 9.82 -8.08 25.27
CA LEU A 80 10.63 -7.47 24.19
C LEU A 80 12.11 -7.89 24.27
N LYS A 81 12.68 -7.97 25.48
CA LYS A 81 14.07 -8.44 25.70
C LYS A 81 14.27 -9.87 25.19
N ALA A 82 13.34 -10.78 25.48
CA ALA A 82 13.40 -12.18 25.02
C ALA A 82 13.38 -12.33 23.49
N ARG A 83 12.91 -11.31 22.78
CA ARG A 83 12.86 -11.25 21.31
C ARG A 83 13.95 -10.37 20.71
N THR A 84 14.81 -9.80 21.54
CA THR A 84 15.98 -9.04 21.11
C THR A 84 17.16 -10.01 20.98
N LEU A 85 17.33 -10.57 19.78
CA LEU A 85 18.40 -11.54 19.53
C LEU A 85 19.78 -10.88 19.53
N SER A 86 20.77 -11.59 20.07
CA SER A 86 22.18 -11.26 19.83
C SER A 86 22.58 -11.64 18.40
N ASP A 87 23.63 -11.02 17.86
CA ASP A 87 24.17 -11.38 16.53
C ASP A 87 24.52 -12.88 16.48
N ASP A 88 25.02 -13.44 17.58
CA ASP A 88 25.34 -14.86 17.71
C ASP A 88 24.08 -15.74 17.61
N ASP A 89 22.97 -15.34 18.24
CA ASP A 89 21.72 -16.09 18.18
C ASP A 89 21.07 -16.00 16.80
N GLN A 90 21.16 -14.84 16.13
CA GLN A 90 20.74 -14.71 14.73
C GLN A 90 21.52 -15.64 13.81
N ASN A 91 22.84 -15.71 13.97
CA ASN A 91 23.69 -16.58 13.17
C ASN A 91 23.32 -18.05 13.39
N LYS A 92 23.14 -18.48 14.64
CA LYS A 92 22.70 -19.85 14.96
C LYS A 92 21.35 -20.20 14.34
N ILE A 93 20.36 -19.31 14.46
CA ILE A 93 19.03 -19.54 13.86
C ILE A 93 19.15 -19.58 12.32
N GLY A 94 19.97 -18.70 11.72
CA GLY A 94 20.26 -18.70 10.29
C GLY A 94 20.89 -20.00 9.80
N GLU A 95 21.86 -20.56 10.53
CA GLU A 95 22.49 -21.85 10.24
C GLU A 95 21.49 -23.02 10.33
N VAL A 96 20.56 -22.98 11.29
CA VAL A 96 19.47 -23.96 11.40
C VAL A 96 18.51 -23.85 10.21
N ILE A 97 18.11 -22.63 9.84
CA ILE A 97 17.21 -22.39 8.70
C ILE A 97 17.86 -22.79 7.37
N ALA A 98 19.16 -22.55 7.19
CA ALA A 98 19.90 -22.99 6.01
C ALA A 98 19.84 -24.52 5.83
N ARG A 99 19.82 -25.27 6.94
CA ARG A 99 19.63 -26.73 6.92
C ARG A 99 18.22 -27.18 6.52
N PHE A 100 17.26 -26.27 6.34
CA PHE A 100 15.96 -26.63 5.75
C PHE A 100 16.07 -26.99 4.27
N GLY A 101 17.12 -26.56 3.57
CA GLY A 101 17.31 -26.83 2.14
C GLY A 101 18.24 -28.01 1.83
N THR A 102 18.70 -28.78 2.83
CA THR A 102 19.67 -29.88 2.59
C THR A 102 19.01 -31.08 1.91
N ASP A 103 19.75 -31.82 1.09
CA ASP A 103 19.24 -33.00 0.37
C ASP A 103 18.72 -34.12 1.29
N GLU A 104 19.33 -34.31 2.47
CA GLU A 104 18.94 -35.34 3.43
C GLU A 104 17.64 -34.97 4.17
N PHE A 105 16.58 -35.76 3.95
CA PHE A 105 15.26 -35.52 4.56
C PHE A 105 15.31 -35.45 6.10
N GLU A 106 16.03 -36.38 6.73
CA GLU A 106 16.18 -36.45 8.18
C GLU A 106 16.89 -35.21 8.76
N ALA A 107 17.90 -34.70 8.05
CA ALA A 107 18.59 -33.47 8.44
C ALA A 107 17.63 -32.27 8.42
N ARG A 108 16.78 -32.16 7.40
CA ARG A 108 15.78 -31.08 7.32
C ARG A 108 14.73 -31.17 8.42
N VAL A 109 14.27 -32.38 8.77
CA VAL A 109 13.31 -32.61 9.87
C VAL A 109 13.94 -32.22 11.21
N ARG A 110 15.16 -32.69 11.50
CA ARG A 110 15.89 -32.30 12.71
C ARG A 110 16.08 -30.79 12.81
N ALA A 111 16.44 -30.13 11.71
CA ALA A 111 16.58 -28.67 11.68
C ALA A 111 15.25 -27.96 11.97
N THR A 112 14.14 -28.48 11.44
CA THR A 112 12.80 -27.92 11.72
C THR A 112 12.49 -28.00 13.22
N ASP A 113 12.73 -29.15 13.86
CA ASP A 113 12.49 -29.30 15.29
C ASP A 113 13.51 -28.52 16.15
N GLU A 114 14.73 -28.32 15.66
CA GLU A 114 15.77 -27.53 16.30
C GLU A 114 15.42 -26.03 16.34
N VAL A 115 14.86 -25.48 15.25
CA VAL A 115 14.48 -24.07 15.19
C VAL A 115 13.38 -23.73 16.22
N GLU A 116 12.51 -24.70 16.53
CA GLU A 116 11.40 -24.51 17.47
C GLU A 116 11.88 -24.29 18.91
N LYS A 117 13.08 -24.79 19.24
CA LYS A 117 13.69 -24.63 20.57
C LYS A 117 14.08 -23.19 20.87
N PHE A 118 14.27 -22.36 19.84
CA PHE A 118 14.49 -20.92 19.99
C PHE A 118 13.19 -20.16 20.31
N GLY A 119 12.03 -20.81 20.23
CA GLY A 119 10.73 -20.23 20.60
C GLY A 119 10.44 -18.91 19.87
N SER A 120 9.93 -17.92 20.60
CA SER A 120 9.49 -16.65 20.00
C SER A 120 10.59 -15.87 19.29
N ALA A 121 11.87 -16.15 19.60
CA ALA A 121 13.01 -15.53 18.93
C ALA A 121 13.20 -15.99 17.48
N ALA A 122 12.80 -17.23 17.14
CA ALA A 122 12.88 -17.73 15.77
C ALA A 122 11.81 -17.15 14.84
N ILE A 123 10.78 -16.48 15.37
CA ILE A 123 9.61 -16.03 14.58
C ILE A 123 10.00 -15.06 13.47
N GLY A 124 10.79 -14.04 13.78
CA GLY A 124 11.28 -13.08 12.77
C GLY A 124 12.08 -13.76 11.65
N PRO A 125 13.15 -14.51 11.98
CA PRO A 125 13.91 -15.29 11.01
C PRO A 125 13.05 -16.28 10.19
N LEU A 126 12.09 -16.96 10.82
CA LEU A 126 11.18 -17.87 10.13
C LEU A 126 10.26 -17.12 9.16
N LYS A 127 9.70 -15.96 9.54
CA LYS A 127 8.89 -15.12 8.64
C LYS A 127 9.68 -14.67 7.41
N ALA A 128 10.96 -14.34 7.57
CA ALA A 128 11.85 -14.06 6.45
C ALA A 128 12.08 -15.31 5.58
N ALA A 129 12.33 -16.46 6.19
CA ALA A 129 12.55 -17.73 5.50
C ALA A 129 11.32 -18.25 4.74
N VAL A 130 10.09 -17.87 5.13
CA VAL A 130 8.87 -18.18 4.37
C VAL A 130 8.91 -17.58 2.95
N GLN A 131 9.67 -16.50 2.74
CA GLN A 131 9.85 -15.83 1.45
C GLN A 131 11.09 -16.34 0.68
N ASN A 132 11.74 -17.41 1.14
CA ASN A 132 12.94 -17.95 0.51
C ASN A 132 12.60 -18.49 -0.91
N PRO A 133 13.46 -18.26 -1.92
CA PRO A 133 13.27 -18.79 -3.27
C PRO A 133 13.31 -20.32 -3.32
N ASP A 134 13.99 -21.00 -2.38
CA ASP A 134 13.94 -22.44 -2.22
C ASP A 134 12.56 -22.86 -1.64
N PRO A 135 11.75 -23.62 -2.41
CA PRO A 135 10.42 -24.02 -1.97
C PRO A 135 10.41 -24.88 -0.69
N GLU A 136 11.45 -25.68 -0.45
CA GLU A 136 11.54 -26.55 0.72
C GLU A 136 11.89 -25.73 1.97
N VAL A 137 12.83 -24.79 1.86
CA VAL A 137 13.12 -23.83 2.95
C VAL A 137 11.85 -23.07 3.32
N ALA A 138 11.16 -22.52 2.32
CA ALA A 138 9.90 -21.80 2.54
C ALA A 138 8.81 -22.68 3.14
N TYR A 139 8.71 -23.95 2.72
CA TYR A 139 7.73 -24.90 3.24
C TYR A 139 7.98 -25.25 4.70
N ARG A 140 9.23 -25.54 5.07
CA ARG A 140 9.59 -25.87 6.46
C ARG A 140 9.50 -24.67 7.38
N ALA A 141 9.88 -23.49 6.89
CA ALA A 141 9.67 -22.25 7.61
C ALA A 141 8.19 -22.04 7.94
N ARG A 142 7.26 -22.31 6.99
CA ARG A 142 5.81 -22.27 7.26
C ARG A 142 5.36 -23.27 8.32
N ILE A 143 5.91 -24.48 8.32
CA ILE A 143 5.60 -25.52 9.33
C ILE A 143 6.08 -25.08 10.71
N ALA A 144 7.36 -24.73 10.84
CA ALA A 144 7.95 -24.28 12.08
C ALA A 144 7.22 -23.04 12.61
N LEU A 145 6.93 -22.06 11.75
CA LEU A 145 6.19 -20.86 12.13
C LEU A 145 4.79 -21.20 12.67
N LYS A 146 4.05 -22.12 12.03
CA LYS A 146 2.73 -22.58 12.53
C LYS A 146 2.82 -23.27 13.90
N ARG A 147 3.96 -23.89 14.21
CA ARG A 147 4.20 -24.56 15.49
C ARG A 147 4.58 -23.54 16.57
N VAL A 148 5.42 -22.57 16.25
CA VAL A 148 5.97 -21.56 17.20
C VAL A 148 5.03 -20.36 17.40
N GLU A 149 4.43 -19.81 16.35
CA GLU A 149 3.55 -18.64 16.41
C GLU A 149 2.12 -19.04 16.81
N LYS A 150 1.93 -19.34 18.10
CA LYS A 150 0.61 -19.67 18.68
C LYS A 150 -0.27 -18.45 18.95
N VAL A 151 0.33 -17.27 19.02
CA VAL A 151 -0.32 -15.98 19.30
C VAL A 151 0.13 -14.97 18.24
N PRO A 152 -0.67 -13.93 17.95
CA PRO A 152 -0.33 -12.94 16.94
C PRO A 152 0.76 -11.99 17.45
N HIS A 153 2.02 -12.45 17.45
CA HIS A 153 3.12 -11.79 18.14
C HIS A 153 3.42 -10.36 17.65
N SER A 154 3.18 -10.05 16.37
CA SER A 154 3.29 -8.67 15.88
C SER A 154 2.30 -7.74 16.60
N ALA A 155 1.05 -8.18 16.78
CA ALA A 155 0.05 -7.42 17.53
C ALA A 155 0.41 -7.32 19.03
N VAL A 156 0.98 -8.39 19.62
CA VAL A 156 1.46 -8.39 21.01
C VAL A 156 2.60 -7.39 21.19
N ALA A 157 3.58 -7.37 20.28
CA ALA A 157 4.72 -6.44 20.34
C ALA A 157 4.27 -4.98 20.21
N SER A 158 3.39 -4.67 19.26
CA SER A 158 2.76 -3.35 19.11
C SER A 158 2.02 -2.91 20.38
N ALA A 159 1.19 -3.80 20.95
CA ALA A 159 0.47 -3.52 22.19
C ALA A 159 1.42 -3.31 23.38
N ALA A 160 2.50 -4.11 23.48
CA ALA A 160 3.51 -3.97 24.51
C ALA A 160 4.25 -2.64 24.41
N VAL A 161 4.62 -2.21 23.21
CA VAL A 161 5.24 -0.90 22.97
C VAL A 161 4.31 0.22 23.43
N ARG A 162 3.04 0.20 23.00
CA ARG A 162 2.04 1.21 23.41
C ARG A 162 1.80 1.22 24.93
N ALA A 163 1.80 0.07 25.58
CA ALA A 163 1.67 -0.03 27.03
C ALA A 163 2.91 0.54 27.75
N LEU A 164 4.13 0.21 27.29
CA LEU A 164 5.38 0.74 27.84
C LEU A 164 5.49 2.26 27.70
N VAL A 165 4.99 2.85 26.60
CA VAL A 165 4.92 4.31 26.44
C VAL A 165 4.03 4.97 27.51
N LYS A 166 2.95 4.30 27.93
CA LYS A 166 2.07 4.80 29.00
C LYS A 166 2.71 4.66 30.38
N LEU A 167 3.39 3.53 30.63
CA LEU A 167 4.02 3.21 31.91
C LEU A 167 5.34 3.95 32.13
N LYS A 168 6.05 4.30 31.05
CA LYS A 168 7.36 4.98 31.04
C LYS A 168 8.42 4.37 31.98
N PRO A 169 8.60 3.04 32.04
CA PRO A 169 9.67 2.49 32.87
C PRO A 169 11.03 2.93 32.32
N ARG A 170 12.00 3.15 33.22
CA ARG A 170 13.33 3.70 32.90
C ARG A 170 14.05 2.99 31.74
N ASP A 171 13.87 1.68 31.62
CA ASP A 171 14.54 0.87 30.60
C ASP A 171 13.80 0.80 29.25
N ALA A 172 12.59 1.37 29.13
CA ALA A 172 11.74 1.21 27.95
C ALA A 172 12.43 1.62 26.65
N ALA A 173 13.04 2.81 26.61
CA ALA A 173 13.69 3.32 25.41
C ALA A 173 14.88 2.44 24.99
N ALA A 174 15.70 1.99 25.95
CA ALA A 174 16.82 1.10 25.69
C ALA A 174 16.37 -0.26 25.12
N VAL A 175 15.30 -0.84 25.69
CA VAL A 175 14.73 -2.11 25.22
C VAL A 175 14.09 -1.97 23.84
N MET A 176 13.35 -0.89 23.60
CA MET A 176 12.75 -0.59 22.30
C MET A 176 13.81 -0.38 21.20
N LEU A 177 14.88 0.37 21.48
CA LEU A 177 16.03 0.50 20.58
C LEU A 177 16.68 -0.87 20.32
N GLY A 178 16.83 -1.67 21.37
CA GLY A 178 17.33 -3.04 21.32
C GLY A 178 16.55 -3.89 20.33
N PHE A 179 15.22 -3.89 20.49
CA PHE A 179 14.27 -4.71 19.74
C PHE A 179 13.96 -4.18 18.32
N LEU A 180 14.16 -2.88 18.03
CA LEU A 180 13.84 -2.26 16.74
C LEU A 180 14.36 -3.03 15.51
N PRO A 181 15.63 -3.52 15.46
CA PRO A 181 16.11 -4.26 14.30
C PRO A 181 15.51 -5.67 14.18
N MET A 182 14.84 -6.16 15.25
CA MET A 182 14.16 -7.46 15.31
C MET A 182 12.65 -7.36 15.04
N ALA A 183 12.13 -6.19 14.67
CA ALA A 183 10.71 -6.02 14.41
C ALA A 183 10.25 -6.91 13.24
N ASP A 184 9.37 -7.87 13.53
CA ASP A 184 8.86 -8.85 12.55
C ASP A 184 8.12 -8.20 11.36
N THR A 185 7.60 -6.98 11.55
CA THR A 185 6.85 -6.22 10.56
C THR A 185 7.21 -4.75 10.63
N GLU A 186 7.06 -4.02 9.52
CA GLU A 186 7.25 -2.56 9.51
C GLU A 186 6.27 -1.83 10.42
N GLU A 187 5.05 -2.38 10.62
CA GLU A 187 4.08 -1.85 11.58
C GLU A 187 4.65 -1.83 13.01
N VAL A 188 5.28 -2.92 13.45
CA VAL A 188 5.93 -2.98 14.76
C VAL A 188 7.11 -2.02 14.82
N ALA A 189 7.90 -1.92 13.75
CA ALA A 189 9.02 -0.97 13.68
C ALA A 189 8.55 0.49 13.79
N ASP A 190 7.44 0.85 13.16
CA ASP A 190 6.83 2.18 13.23
C ASP A 190 6.26 2.47 14.63
N ASP A 191 5.56 1.51 15.25
CA ASP A 191 5.12 1.62 16.64
C ASP A 191 6.31 1.87 17.60
N ILE A 192 7.43 1.15 17.39
CA ILE A 192 8.65 1.35 18.18
C ILE A 192 9.22 2.75 17.96
N ARG A 193 9.35 3.22 16.71
CA ARG A 193 9.85 4.58 16.43
C ARG A 193 8.98 5.66 17.08
N ALA A 194 7.65 5.52 16.98
CA ALA A 194 6.71 6.42 17.64
C ALA A 194 6.83 6.36 19.18
N GLY A 195 7.02 5.16 19.74
CA GLY A 195 7.27 4.98 21.16
C GLY A 195 8.57 5.64 21.63
N LEU A 196 9.65 5.54 20.85
CA LEU A 196 10.92 6.21 21.12
C LEU A 196 10.79 7.73 21.11
N VAL A 197 9.99 8.31 20.19
CA VAL A 197 9.65 9.74 20.19
C VAL A 197 8.94 10.13 21.49
N ALA A 198 7.95 9.33 21.91
CA ALA A 198 7.19 9.59 23.15
C ALA A 198 8.04 9.45 24.43
N LEU A 199 9.11 8.66 24.39
CA LEU A 199 10.05 8.41 25.48
C LEU A 199 11.33 9.25 25.38
N ALA A 200 11.41 10.22 24.47
CA ALA A 200 12.66 10.95 24.24
C ALA A 200 13.09 11.89 25.38
N VAL A 201 12.15 12.24 26.26
CA VAL A 201 12.37 13.03 27.46
C VAL A 201 12.04 12.17 28.67
N ASN A 202 13.00 11.99 29.56
CA ASN A 202 12.84 11.23 30.79
C ASN A 202 12.08 12.03 31.87
N ASP A 203 11.79 11.39 33.00
CA ASP A 203 11.03 12.01 34.09
C ASP A 203 11.71 13.25 34.72
N ALA A 204 13.03 13.40 34.53
CA ALA A 204 13.78 14.58 34.95
C ALA A 204 13.74 15.74 33.94
N GLY A 205 12.96 15.60 32.86
CA GLY A 205 12.89 16.60 31.78
C GLY A 205 14.15 16.66 30.91
N LYS A 206 15.01 15.63 30.97
CA LYS A 206 16.27 15.54 30.22
C LYS A 206 16.13 14.58 29.04
N PRO A 207 16.96 14.75 27.98
CA PRO A 207 17.02 13.76 26.90
C PRO A 207 17.30 12.37 27.44
N GLU A 208 16.58 11.38 26.90
CA GLU A 208 16.73 9.99 27.28
C GLU A 208 18.15 9.48 26.95
N PRO A 209 18.94 9.05 27.97
CA PRO A 209 20.32 8.62 27.78
C PRO A 209 20.50 7.51 26.74
N ALA A 210 19.55 6.57 26.64
CA ALA A 210 19.62 5.49 25.65
C ALA A 210 19.59 6.03 24.21
N LEU A 211 18.80 7.07 23.94
CA LEU A 211 18.73 7.71 22.62
C LEU A 211 19.97 8.55 22.33
N LEU A 212 20.51 9.26 23.33
CA LEU A 212 21.76 10.01 23.17
C LEU A 212 22.91 9.08 22.79
N LYS A 213 23.04 7.94 23.47
CA LYS A 213 24.02 6.90 23.14
C LYS A 213 23.80 6.34 21.73
N ALA A 214 22.54 6.20 21.33
CA ALA A 214 22.18 5.64 20.03
C ALA A 214 22.53 6.55 18.84
N LEU A 215 22.86 7.83 19.05
CA LEU A 215 23.39 8.71 17.99
C LEU A 215 24.70 8.18 17.38
N ASP A 216 25.45 7.38 18.13
CA ASP A 216 26.72 6.75 17.74
C ASP A 216 26.62 5.22 17.63
N ASP A 217 25.40 4.66 17.55
CA ASP A 217 25.20 3.21 17.45
C ASP A 217 25.79 2.65 16.13
N LYS A 218 26.29 1.41 16.16
CA LYS A 218 26.80 0.73 14.97
C LYS A 218 25.71 0.51 13.92
N LEU A 219 24.47 0.27 14.36
CA LEU A 219 23.33 0.00 13.49
C LEU A 219 22.65 1.29 13.02
N VAL A 220 22.61 1.48 11.70
CA VAL A 220 21.95 2.62 11.02
C VAL A 220 20.51 2.81 11.51
N VAL A 221 19.75 1.73 11.68
CA VAL A 221 18.34 1.79 12.08
C VAL A 221 18.16 2.41 13.48
N ARG A 222 19.09 2.18 14.41
CA ARG A 222 19.05 2.77 15.76
C ARG A 222 19.47 4.23 15.75
N ARG A 223 20.53 4.57 15.00
CA ARG A 223 20.93 5.97 14.79
C ARG A 223 19.80 6.80 14.19
N SER A 224 19.20 6.30 13.10
CA SER A 224 18.09 6.98 12.45
C SER A 224 16.88 7.16 13.37
N ALA A 225 16.54 6.17 14.19
CA ALA A 225 15.46 6.29 15.18
C ALA A 225 15.79 7.33 16.25
N ALA A 226 17.04 7.39 16.72
CA ALA A 226 17.50 8.39 17.68
C ALA A 226 17.45 9.82 17.12
N TYR A 227 17.82 10.03 15.86
CA TYR A 227 17.74 11.34 15.20
C TYR A 227 16.30 11.89 15.22
N VAL A 228 15.34 11.06 14.83
CA VAL A 228 13.92 11.43 14.80
C VAL A 228 13.39 11.62 16.22
N ALA A 229 13.62 10.66 17.12
CA ALA A 229 13.11 10.69 18.49
C ALA A 229 13.60 11.92 19.28
N LEU A 230 14.90 12.25 19.20
CA LEU A 230 15.46 13.41 19.91
C LEU A 230 15.10 14.75 19.26
N THR A 231 14.60 14.75 18.02
CA THR A 231 14.13 15.96 17.33
C THR A 231 12.64 16.21 17.60
N GLU A 232 11.82 15.18 17.43
CA GLU A 232 10.35 15.25 17.52
C GLU A 232 9.84 15.00 18.94
N GLY A 233 10.61 14.38 19.81
CA GLY A 233 10.19 14.10 21.18
C GLY A 233 10.20 15.34 22.07
N GLY A 234 9.47 15.27 23.19
CA GLY A 234 9.29 16.39 24.11
C GLY A 234 8.06 17.27 23.81
N ALA A 235 7.88 18.32 24.60
CA ALA A 235 6.70 19.18 24.49
C ALA A 235 6.72 20.01 23.19
N GLY A 236 5.64 19.94 22.41
CA GLY A 236 5.49 20.67 21.15
C GLY A 236 5.24 22.18 21.27
N ALA A 237 5.42 22.77 22.46
CA ALA A 237 5.26 24.20 22.70
C ALA A 237 6.39 25.03 22.06
N GLU A 238 7.56 24.42 21.89
CA GLU A 238 8.71 25.00 21.19
C GLU A 238 9.09 24.13 19.99
N ARG A 239 9.69 24.75 18.96
CA ARG A 239 10.18 24.02 17.77
C ARG A 239 11.43 23.22 18.05
N ILE A 240 12.32 23.76 18.90
CA ILE A 240 13.46 23.02 19.44
C ILE A 240 13.00 22.41 20.76
N ARG A 241 12.50 21.17 20.68
CA ARG A 241 11.80 20.50 21.80
C ARG A 241 12.73 20.04 22.91
N ILE A 242 13.95 19.60 22.58
CA ILE A 242 14.96 19.11 23.53
C ILE A 242 16.27 19.88 23.32
N LYS A 243 16.43 21.02 24.00
CA LYS A 243 17.56 21.96 23.83
C LYS A 243 18.93 21.30 24.02
N ASP A 244 19.06 20.43 25.03
CA ASP A 244 20.30 19.73 25.34
C ASP A 244 20.72 18.72 24.24
N ALA A 245 19.74 18.11 23.55
CA ALA A 245 20.00 17.12 22.51
C ALA A 245 20.17 17.73 21.11
N PHE A 246 19.52 18.87 20.84
CA PHE A 246 19.53 19.51 19.52
C PHE A 246 20.93 19.67 18.88
N PRO A 247 21.94 20.24 19.55
CA PRO A 247 23.27 20.37 18.95
C PRO A 247 23.93 19.00 18.67
N LEU A 248 23.66 17.99 19.51
CA LEU A 248 24.20 16.63 19.35
C LEU A 248 23.58 15.93 18.15
N VAL A 249 22.24 16.02 18.00
CA VAL A 249 21.52 15.46 16.84
C VAL A 249 22.00 16.11 15.55
N LYS A 250 22.10 17.44 15.51
CA LYS A 250 22.59 18.19 14.35
C LYS A 250 23.98 17.73 13.91
N ALA A 251 24.91 17.58 14.87
CA ALA A 251 26.25 17.08 14.59
C ALA A 251 26.23 15.63 14.08
N ALA A 252 25.41 14.77 14.70
CA ALA A 252 25.30 13.36 14.32
C ALA A 252 24.68 13.15 12.93
N VAL A 253 23.63 13.89 12.58
CA VAL A 253 23.00 13.82 11.26
C VAL A 253 23.95 14.32 10.16
N ARG A 254 24.74 15.37 10.40
CA ARG A 254 25.68 15.88 9.39
C ARG A 254 26.84 14.94 9.10
N LYS A 255 27.33 14.21 10.11
CA LYS A 255 28.36 13.16 9.95
C LYS A 255 27.81 11.83 9.42
N GLU A 256 26.49 11.65 9.39
CA GLU A 256 25.88 10.41 8.91
C GLU A 256 26.30 10.14 7.46
N SER A 257 26.71 8.89 7.22
CA SER A 257 27.15 8.39 5.91
C SER A 257 26.05 7.65 5.17
N ASP A 258 25.10 7.05 5.89
CA ASP A 258 23.94 6.42 5.26
C ASP A 258 22.95 7.48 4.77
N THR A 259 22.73 7.51 3.45
CA THR A 259 21.91 8.54 2.80
C THR A 259 20.46 8.55 3.29
N ASP A 260 19.85 7.39 3.56
CA ASP A 260 18.46 7.32 4.05
C ASP A 260 18.34 7.83 5.49
N ALA A 261 19.24 7.40 6.38
CA ALA A 261 19.29 7.87 7.76
C ALA A 261 19.58 9.37 7.84
N LYS A 262 20.50 9.87 7.00
CA LYS A 262 20.82 11.29 6.89
C LYS A 262 19.61 12.11 6.44
N PHE A 263 18.92 11.65 5.39
CA PHE A 263 17.69 12.28 4.93
C PHE A 263 16.63 12.31 6.04
N ARG A 264 16.36 11.18 6.70
CA ARG A 264 15.38 11.11 7.80
C ARG A 264 15.69 12.09 8.93
N GLY A 265 16.97 12.17 9.34
CA GLY A 265 17.42 13.11 10.36
C GLY A 265 17.23 14.57 9.93
N LEU A 266 17.69 14.94 8.73
CA LEU A 266 17.54 16.29 8.20
C LEU A 266 16.06 16.67 7.98
N TRP A 267 15.25 15.71 7.53
CA TRP A 267 13.82 15.89 7.30
C TRP A 267 13.07 16.16 8.61
N ALA A 268 13.33 15.36 9.65
CA ALA A 268 12.79 15.59 10.98
C ALA A 268 13.23 16.94 11.55
N LEU A 269 14.52 17.28 11.40
CA LEU A 269 15.07 18.57 11.82
C LEU A 269 14.38 19.73 11.10
N LEU A 270 14.27 19.70 9.78
CA LEU A 270 13.60 20.73 9.00
C LEU A 270 12.13 20.90 9.42
N LEU A 271 11.35 19.82 9.41
CA LEU A 271 9.90 19.91 9.64
C LEU A 271 9.54 20.25 11.09
N THR A 272 10.38 19.89 12.05
CA THR A 272 10.13 20.16 13.47
C THR A 272 10.67 21.51 13.90
N THR A 273 11.95 21.77 13.62
CA THR A 273 12.65 22.97 14.11
C THR A 273 12.37 24.19 13.27
N ARG A 274 12.03 24.00 11.98
CA ARG A 274 11.85 25.06 10.98
C ARG A 274 13.11 25.91 10.75
N GLU A 275 14.27 25.37 11.10
CA GLU A 275 15.55 26.03 10.87
C GLU A 275 15.97 25.95 9.41
N ARG A 276 16.29 27.10 8.83
CA ARG A 276 16.61 27.27 7.40
C ARG A 276 17.86 26.55 6.96
N GLU A 277 18.79 26.33 7.90
CA GLU A 277 20.07 25.70 7.60
C GLU A 277 19.96 24.25 7.10
N PHE A 278 18.83 23.58 7.35
CA PHE A 278 18.62 22.20 6.91
C PHE A 278 18.11 22.10 5.47
N VAL A 279 17.60 23.18 4.88
CA VAL A 279 17.13 23.17 3.48
C VAL A 279 18.29 23.00 2.49
N PRO A 280 19.42 23.73 2.58
CA PRO A 280 20.60 23.46 1.76
C PRO A 280 21.14 22.04 1.93
N ASP A 281 21.17 21.52 3.17
CA ASP A 281 21.63 20.17 3.47
C ASP A 281 20.77 19.13 2.72
N LEU A 282 19.44 19.29 2.72
CA LEU A 282 18.51 18.42 1.99
C LEU A 282 18.62 18.57 0.47
N ILE A 283 18.70 19.80 -0.05
CA ILE A 283 18.91 20.05 -1.49
C ILE A 283 20.19 19.36 -1.95
N GLY A 284 21.26 19.43 -1.16
CA GLY A 284 22.54 18.76 -1.46
C GLY A 284 22.43 17.24 -1.62
N LEU A 285 21.43 16.60 -0.99
CA LEU A 285 21.21 15.15 -1.10
C LEU A 285 20.49 14.73 -2.38
N ILE A 286 19.82 15.63 -3.11
CA ILE A 286 18.99 15.31 -4.29
C ILE A 286 19.65 14.28 -5.24
N PRO A 287 20.94 14.39 -5.64
CA PRO A 287 21.56 13.44 -6.56
C PRO A 287 21.72 12.01 -6.01
N GLN A 288 21.72 11.85 -4.68
CA GLN A 288 21.97 10.59 -3.99
C GLN A 288 20.69 9.92 -3.49
N LEU A 289 19.57 10.65 -3.46
CA LEU A 289 18.33 10.14 -2.89
C LEU A 289 17.66 9.18 -3.87
N PRO A 290 17.12 8.05 -3.39
CA PRO A 290 16.23 7.23 -4.21
C PRO A 290 14.92 8.00 -4.48
N ARG A 291 14.20 7.63 -5.54
CA ARG A 291 12.90 8.24 -5.87
C ARG A 291 11.91 8.20 -4.69
N GLY A 292 11.95 7.15 -3.87
CA GLY A 292 11.17 7.01 -2.62
C GLY A 292 11.51 8.04 -1.52
N ARG A 293 12.52 8.89 -1.71
CA ARG A 293 12.80 10.04 -0.84
C ARG A 293 12.69 11.38 -1.56
N ILE A 294 13.13 11.41 -2.83
CA ILE A 294 13.11 12.64 -3.63
C ILE A 294 11.72 13.27 -3.65
N TRP A 295 10.65 12.47 -3.80
CA TRP A 295 9.30 13.01 -3.95
C TRP A 295 8.88 13.91 -2.77
N GLN A 296 9.34 13.60 -1.55
CA GLN A 296 9.02 14.35 -0.33
C GLN A 296 9.64 15.75 -0.41
N LEU A 297 10.92 15.80 -0.77
CA LEU A 297 11.67 17.04 -0.93
C LEU A 297 11.18 17.83 -2.14
N GLU A 298 10.88 17.16 -3.25
CA GLU A 298 10.28 17.75 -4.45
C GLU A 298 8.95 18.44 -4.11
N GLU A 299 8.02 17.77 -3.43
CA GLU A 299 6.74 18.38 -3.06
C GLU A 299 6.93 19.57 -2.11
N PHE A 300 7.82 19.45 -1.12
CA PHE A 300 8.17 20.55 -0.23
C PHE A 300 8.69 21.78 -1.00
N LEU A 301 9.65 21.57 -1.91
CA LEU A 301 10.26 22.64 -2.70
C LEU A 301 9.25 23.29 -3.66
N LEU A 302 8.40 22.49 -4.29
CA LEU A 302 7.34 22.98 -5.18
C LEU A 302 6.30 23.81 -4.43
N LEU A 303 5.87 23.36 -3.25
CA LEU A 303 4.94 24.12 -2.41
C LEU A 303 5.58 25.40 -1.86
N ALA A 304 6.85 25.34 -1.45
CA ALA A 304 7.58 26.49 -0.93
C ALA A 304 7.81 27.57 -2.00
N ALA A 305 8.11 27.16 -3.24
CA ALA A 305 8.45 28.11 -4.29
C ALA A 305 7.23 28.64 -5.07
N GLY A 306 6.13 27.88 -5.13
CA GLY A 306 4.94 28.25 -5.90
C GLY A 306 5.31 28.64 -7.34
N ASP A 307 4.84 29.80 -7.77
CA ASP A 307 5.09 30.35 -9.11
C ASP A 307 6.55 30.80 -9.35
N THR A 308 7.36 30.90 -8.29
CA THR A 308 8.77 31.32 -8.39
C THR A 308 9.74 30.16 -8.53
N ARG A 309 9.24 28.92 -8.63
CA ARG A 309 10.05 27.71 -8.76
C ARG A 309 10.97 27.78 -9.99
N PRO A 310 12.20 27.26 -9.89
CA PRO A 310 13.08 27.13 -11.04
C PRO A 310 12.53 26.09 -12.03
N ASP A 311 12.90 26.23 -13.31
CA ASP A 311 12.64 25.21 -14.32
C ASP A 311 13.65 24.05 -14.16
N ALA A 312 13.31 23.12 -13.28
CA ALA A 312 14.19 22.04 -12.83
C ALA A 312 13.41 20.73 -12.67
N LYS A 313 13.96 19.64 -13.22
CA LYS A 313 13.29 18.32 -13.24
C LYS A 313 13.94 17.31 -12.32
N PHE A 314 13.13 16.65 -11.50
CA PHE A 314 13.55 15.51 -10.67
C PHE A 314 13.51 14.18 -11.45
N GLY A 315 14.31 14.10 -12.52
CA GLY A 315 14.37 12.94 -13.42
C GLY A 315 15.01 11.67 -12.82
N LYS A 316 15.18 10.62 -13.64
CA LYS A 316 15.77 9.33 -13.20
C LYS A 316 17.30 9.32 -13.10
N SER A 317 17.99 10.15 -13.88
CA SER A 317 19.45 10.11 -13.99
C SER A 317 20.11 11.00 -12.94
N GLU A 318 21.31 10.60 -12.50
CA GLU A 318 22.16 11.41 -11.63
C GLU A 318 22.42 12.80 -12.23
N GLU A 319 22.61 12.90 -13.55
CA GLU A 319 22.77 14.18 -14.24
C GLU A 319 21.53 15.08 -14.09
N SER A 320 20.32 14.54 -14.31
CA SER A 320 19.08 15.31 -14.15
C SER A 320 18.91 15.76 -12.70
N LEU A 321 19.19 14.89 -11.74
CA LEU A 321 19.09 15.20 -10.32
C LEU A 321 20.15 16.22 -9.87
N THR A 322 21.34 16.18 -10.45
CA THR A 322 22.40 17.18 -10.23
C THR A 322 21.99 18.55 -10.75
N LYS A 323 21.40 18.62 -11.95
CA LYS A 323 20.82 19.87 -12.49
C LYS A 323 19.69 20.40 -11.61
N ALA A 324 18.82 19.51 -11.11
CA ALA A 324 17.77 19.90 -10.17
C ALA A 324 18.35 20.46 -8.87
N ARG A 325 19.33 19.77 -8.28
CA ARG A 325 20.07 20.26 -7.10
C ARG A 325 20.60 21.66 -7.32
N ASP A 326 21.29 21.92 -8.43
CA ASP A 326 21.87 23.24 -8.72
C ASP A 326 20.84 24.34 -8.85
N ALA A 327 19.79 24.07 -9.61
CA ALA A 327 18.72 25.03 -9.82
C ALA A 327 18.00 25.37 -8.50
N TRP A 328 17.69 24.37 -7.68
CA TRP A 328 17.06 24.56 -6.38
C TRP A 328 18.00 25.21 -5.35
N ALA A 329 19.30 24.88 -5.36
CA ALA A 329 20.29 25.55 -4.53
C ALA A 329 20.43 27.03 -4.92
N GLY A 330 20.42 27.33 -6.22
CA GLY A 330 20.41 28.70 -6.75
C GLY A 330 19.15 29.47 -6.33
N TRP A 331 17.98 28.85 -6.46
CA TRP A 331 16.72 29.43 -6.01
C TRP A 331 16.74 29.72 -4.50
N TRP A 332 17.17 28.75 -3.68
CA TRP A 332 17.26 28.92 -2.23
C TRP A 332 18.24 30.02 -1.83
N LYS A 333 19.38 30.14 -2.51
CA LYS A 333 20.34 31.24 -2.28
C LYS A 333 19.71 32.61 -2.50
N GLN A 334 18.79 32.74 -3.47
CA GLN A 334 18.13 34.01 -3.80
C GLN A 334 16.92 34.30 -2.90
N LYS A 335 16.12 33.27 -2.57
CA LYS A 335 14.81 33.43 -1.91
C LYS A 335 14.80 32.99 -0.44
N GLY A 336 15.66 32.05 -0.06
CA GLY A 336 15.67 31.42 1.26
C GLY A 336 15.93 32.37 2.43
N ALA A 337 16.66 33.47 2.21
CA ALA A 337 16.89 34.49 3.24
C ALA A 337 15.60 35.22 3.65
N ALA A 338 14.66 35.41 2.73
CA ALA A 338 13.36 36.02 2.97
C ALA A 338 12.26 34.98 3.25
N PHE A 339 12.52 33.69 3.04
CA PHE A 339 11.53 32.64 3.18
C PHE A 339 11.25 32.35 4.67
N ASP A 340 9.99 32.49 5.05
CA ASP A 340 9.55 32.22 6.42
C ASP A 340 9.09 30.77 6.61
N LEU A 341 10.02 29.89 6.97
CA LEU A 341 9.71 28.49 7.33
C LEU A 341 8.77 28.37 8.53
N ALA A 342 8.69 29.40 9.38
CA ALA A 342 7.84 29.44 10.55
C ALA A 342 6.36 29.54 10.18
N ALA A 343 6.06 30.39 9.20
CA ALA A 343 4.73 30.65 8.67
C ALA A 343 4.34 29.67 7.54
N PHE A 344 5.32 28.99 6.94
CA PHE A 344 5.06 28.01 5.88
C PHE A 344 4.40 26.75 6.43
N GLU A 345 3.14 26.53 6.05
CA GLU A 345 2.43 25.29 6.31
C GLU A 345 2.70 24.26 5.22
N PHE A 346 3.52 23.26 5.55
CA PHE A 346 3.71 22.10 4.68
C PHE A 346 2.57 21.10 4.90
N ASN A 347 1.59 21.11 4.01
CA ASN A 347 0.47 20.16 4.01
C ASN A 347 0.57 19.26 2.75
N PRO A 348 1.35 18.16 2.80
CA PRO A 348 1.51 17.28 1.66
C PRO A 348 0.17 16.65 1.31
N ARG A 349 -0.16 16.61 0.01
CA ARG A 349 -1.46 16.10 -0.46
C ARG A 349 -1.49 14.58 -0.55
N ILE A 350 -0.33 13.93 -0.46
CA ILE A 350 -0.17 12.49 -0.42
C ILE A 350 0.78 12.10 0.71
N THR A 351 0.55 10.92 1.28
CA THR A 351 1.44 10.27 2.26
C THR A 351 2.60 9.53 1.60
N GLY A 352 2.53 9.28 0.29
CA GLY A 352 3.55 8.58 -0.50
C GLY A 352 3.36 7.06 -0.57
N PHE A 353 2.36 6.52 0.13
CA PHE A 353 2.03 5.10 0.02
C PHE A 353 1.38 4.83 -1.33
N THR A 354 1.80 3.76 -2.01
CA THR A 354 1.24 3.36 -3.31
C THR A 354 0.58 1.99 -3.17
N ASP A 355 -0.74 1.94 -3.28
CA ASP A 355 -1.50 0.69 -3.25
C ASP A 355 -1.64 0.18 -4.70
N VAL A 356 -1.18 -1.06 -4.94
CA VAL A 356 -1.15 -1.72 -6.24
C VAL A 356 -1.98 -3.00 -6.18
N ILE A 357 -2.96 -3.11 -7.07
CA ILE A 357 -3.68 -4.35 -7.33
C ILE A 357 -2.94 -5.11 -8.43
N GLU A 358 -2.62 -6.36 -8.15
CA GLU A 358 -1.89 -7.23 -9.05
C GLU A 358 -2.68 -8.50 -9.34
N TYR A 359 -2.54 -9.01 -10.56
CA TYR A 359 -3.18 -10.25 -10.98
C TYR A 359 -2.26 -11.17 -11.77
N ASP A 360 -2.54 -12.45 -11.67
CA ASP A 360 -1.97 -13.51 -12.48
C ASP A 360 -2.98 -13.96 -13.53
N GLY A 361 -2.70 -13.68 -14.80
CA GLY A 361 -3.57 -14.09 -15.91
C GLY A 361 -3.62 -15.60 -16.14
N SER A 362 -2.60 -16.34 -15.70
CA SER A 362 -2.51 -17.80 -15.92
C SER A 362 -3.28 -18.59 -14.88
N PHE A 363 -3.30 -18.13 -13.62
CA PHE A 363 -3.86 -18.89 -12.49
C PHE A 363 -5.01 -18.17 -11.77
N GLY A 364 -5.46 -17.00 -12.25
CA GLY A 364 -6.57 -16.26 -11.64
C GLY A 364 -6.26 -15.82 -10.21
N ARG A 365 -4.99 -15.56 -9.91
CA ARG A 365 -4.52 -15.13 -8.58
C ARG A 365 -4.55 -13.61 -8.51
N TYR A 366 -4.87 -13.07 -7.35
CA TYR A 366 -4.89 -11.64 -7.11
C TYR A 366 -4.23 -11.32 -5.78
N ARG A 367 -3.51 -10.20 -5.75
CA ARG A 367 -2.98 -9.64 -4.51
C ARG A 367 -3.09 -8.12 -4.52
N VAL A 368 -3.05 -7.54 -3.33
CA VAL A 368 -2.81 -6.10 -3.14
C VAL A 368 -1.46 -5.94 -2.47
N VAL A 369 -0.62 -5.09 -3.05
CA VAL A 369 0.68 -4.71 -2.51
C VAL A 369 0.62 -3.23 -2.14
N THR A 370 0.98 -2.88 -0.91
CA THR A 370 1.17 -1.49 -0.51
C THR A 370 2.67 -1.20 -0.48
N LEU A 371 3.13 -0.28 -1.31
CA LEU A 371 4.47 0.30 -1.22
C LEU A 371 4.44 1.48 -0.24
N GLY A 372 5.47 1.60 0.58
CA GLY A 372 5.64 2.73 1.50
C GLY A 372 6.11 4.00 0.78
N PRO A 373 6.26 5.11 1.52
CA PRO A 373 6.88 6.34 1.04
C PRO A 373 8.23 6.11 0.37
N ASP A 374 9.02 5.16 0.92
CA ASP A 374 10.31 4.70 0.42
C ASP A 374 10.21 3.82 -0.85
N GLN A 375 9.00 3.61 -1.37
CA GLN A 375 8.65 2.76 -2.51
C GLN A 375 8.99 1.28 -2.31
N LYS A 376 9.21 0.86 -1.06
CA LYS A 376 9.41 -0.55 -0.70
C LYS A 376 8.11 -1.15 -0.24
N GLU A 377 7.93 -2.44 -0.46
CA GLU A 377 6.75 -3.19 0.00
C GLU A 377 6.61 -3.10 1.53
N LYS A 378 5.43 -2.70 1.99
CA LYS A 378 5.05 -2.58 3.41
C LYS A 378 3.94 -3.54 3.80
N ALA A 379 3.07 -3.87 2.87
CA ALA A 379 1.99 -4.81 3.11
C ALA A 379 1.67 -5.61 1.84
N HIS A 380 1.20 -6.83 2.07
CA HIS A 380 0.80 -7.76 1.04
C HIS A 380 -0.49 -8.47 1.48
N LEU A 381 -1.56 -8.34 0.70
CA LEU A 381 -2.86 -8.94 0.96
C LEU A 381 -3.26 -9.87 -0.18
N GLY A 382 -4.03 -10.90 0.16
CA GLY A 382 -4.37 -11.97 -0.76
C GLY A 382 -3.37 -13.13 -0.65
N ALA A 383 -3.89 -14.33 -0.69
CA ALA A 383 -3.14 -15.58 -0.75
C ALA A 383 -3.96 -16.61 -1.52
N ILE A 384 -3.32 -17.70 -1.95
CA ILE A 384 -4.04 -18.85 -2.47
C ILE A 384 -4.76 -19.54 -1.30
N GLY A 385 -6.05 -19.82 -1.46
CA GLY A 385 -6.84 -20.54 -0.48
C GLY A 385 -7.75 -19.64 0.38
N VAL A 386 -7.69 -19.81 1.70
CA VAL A 386 -8.58 -19.08 2.63
C VAL A 386 -8.32 -17.59 2.51
N ASN A 387 -9.40 -16.80 2.39
CA ASN A 387 -9.35 -15.35 2.14
C ASN A 387 -8.69 -14.96 0.80
N GLN A 388 -8.72 -15.82 -0.23
CA GLN A 388 -8.35 -15.41 -1.58
C GLN A 388 -9.18 -14.21 -2.05
N LEU A 389 -8.52 -13.28 -2.75
CA LEU A 389 -9.15 -12.14 -3.41
C LEU A 389 -9.82 -12.59 -4.71
N SER A 390 -11.00 -12.05 -5.01
CA SER A 390 -11.74 -12.37 -6.23
C SER A 390 -11.95 -11.15 -7.12
N PHE A 391 -11.10 -11.02 -8.14
CA PHE A 391 -11.07 -9.90 -9.09
C PHE A 391 -11.21 -8.53 -8.40
N PRO A 392 -10.26 -8.18 -7.51
CA PRO A 392 -10.28 -6.90 -6.82
C PRO A 392 -10.17 -5.74 -7.80
N THR A 393 -11.02 -4.73 -7.63
CA THR A 393 -11.12 -3.57 -8.54
C THR A 393 -10.72 -2.26 -7.87
N ASP A 394 -10.82 -2.17 -6.55
CA ASP A 394 -10.40 -1.02 -5.73
C ASP A 394 -9.89 -1.48 -4.37
N VAL A 395 -9.02 -0.67 -3.77
CA VAL A 395 -8.58 -0.79 -2.38
C VAL A 395 -8.48 0.59 -1.73
N LYS A 396 -8.98 0.71 -0.50
CA LYS A 396 -8.83 1.89 0.35
C LYS A 396 -8.26 1.49 1.70
N LYS A 397 -7.27 2.24 2.18
CA LYS A 397 -6.81 2.15 3.57
C LYS A 397 -7.80 2.89 4.47
N LEU A 398 -8.26 2.23 5.53
CA LEU A 398 -9.19 2.80 6.51
C LEU A 398 -8.42 3.45 7.68
N PRO A 399 -9.03 4.41 8.41
CA PRO A 399 -8.41 5.05 9.57
C PRO A 399 -8.01 4.08 10.69
N ASN A 400 -8.71 2.94 10.82
CA ASN A 400 -8.39 1.88 11.78
C ASN A 400 -7.23 0.97 11.31
N GLY A 401 -6.58 1.27 10.19
CA GLY A 401 -5.50 0.46 9.63
C GLY A 401 -5.96 -0.71 8.75
N ASN A 402 -7.25 -1.01 8.65
CA ASN A 402 -7.76 -2.05 7.77
C ASN A 402 -7.78 -1.62 6.30
N TYR A 403 -8.03 -2.57 5.42
CA TYR A 403 -8.17 -2.40 3.98
C TYR A 403 -9.59 -2.71 3.54
N LEU A 404 -10.24 -1.76 2.89
CA LEU A 404 -11.52 -1.95 2.24
C LEU A 404 -11.30 -2.28 0.76
N ILE A 405 -11.72 -3.46 0.31
CA ILE A 405 -11.42 -3.99 -1.02
C ILE A 405 -12.72 -4.33 -1.75
N ALA A 406 -12.91 -3.77 -2.94
CA ALA A 406 -14.01 -4.14 -3.84
C ALA A 406 -13.64 -5.39 -4.63
N GLU A 407 -14.47 -6.43 -4.57
CA GLU A 407 -14.27 -7.72 -5.23
C GLU A 407 -15.43 -8.00 -6.19
N LEU A 408 -15.20 -7.74 -7.48
CA LEU A 408 -16.27 -7.70 -8.49
C LEU A 408 -16.94 -9.06 -8.69
N ASN A 409 -16.16 -10.12 -8.84
CA ASN A 409 -16.69 -11.45 -9.18
C ASN A 409 -17.49 -12.09 -8.04
N MET A 410 -17.28 -11.63 -6.80
CA MET A 410 -18.00 -12.12 -5.62
C MET A 410 -19.12 -11.19 -5.14
N ASN A 411 -19.42 -10.12 -5.89
CA ASN A 411 -20.46 -9.14 -5.53
C ASN A 411 -20.33 -8.63 -4.08
N ARG A 412 -19.12 -8.25 -3.69
CA ARG A 412 -18.85 -7.83 -2.32
C ARG A 412 -17.78 -6.76 -2.22
N VAL A 413 -17.84 -6.04 -1.10
CA VAL A 413 -16.74 -5.23 -0.58
C VAL A 413 -16.35 -5.81 0.77
N THR A 414 -15.07 -6.14 0.94
CA THR A 414 -14.55 -6.72 2.19
C THR A 414 -13.68 -5.72 2.92
N GLU A 415 -13.85 -5.63 4.23
CA GLU A 415 -12.85 -5.02 5.12
C GLU A 415 -11.93 -6.14 5.61
N ARG A 416 -10.63 -5.92 5.51
CA ARG A 416 -9.59 -6.89 5.86
C ARG A 416 -8.52 -6.26 6.73
N ASP A 417 -8.00 -7.02 7.69
CA ASP A 417 -6.80 -6.58 8.43
C ASP A 417 -5.52 -6.74 7.60
N SER A 418 -4.38 -6.32 8.15
CA SER A 418 -3.07 -6.41 7.50
C SER A 418 -2.62 -7.85 7.21
N THR A 419 -3.27 -8.86 7.78
CA THR A 419 -3.01 -10.30 7.53
C THR A 419 -3.92 -10.87 6.42
N SER A 420 -4.70 -10.01 5.75
CA SER A 420 -5.69 -10.39 4.73
C SER A 420 -6.90 -11.15 5.27
N ARG A 421 -7.08 -11.24 6.60
CA ARG A 421 -8.28 -11.84 7.19
C ARG A 421 -9.47 -10.90 7.00
N ILE A 422 -10.59 -11.45 6.52
CA ILE A 422 -11.84 -10.71 6.34
C ILE A 422 -12.45 -10.43 7.71
N VAL A 423 -12.61 -9.17 8.07
CA VAL A 423 -13.26 -8.73 9.32
C VAL A 423 -14.71 -8.34 9.10
N LYS A 424 -15.05 -7.84 7.91
CA LYS A 424 -16.42 -7.48 7.54
C LYS A 424 -16.65 -7.72 6.05
N THR A 425 -17.87 -8.13 5.69
CA THR A 425 -18.30 -8.26 4.30
C THR A 425 -19.57 -7.45 4.09
N THR A 426 -19.59 -6.65 3.03
CA THR A 426 -20.77 -5.91 2.57
C THR A 426 -21.13 -6.39 1.17
N ILE A 427 -22.38 -6.80 0.96
CA ILE A 427 -22.85 -7.22 -0.36
C ILE A 427 -23.13 -6.00 -1.22
N ILE A 428 -22.46 -5.93 -2.36
CA ILE A 428 -22.58 -4.87 -3.38
C ILE A 428 -22.47 -5.56 -4.74
N THR A 429 -23.45 -5.41 -5.61
CA THR A 429 -23.43 -6.07 -6.92
C THR A 429 -22.39 -5.42 -7.84
N GLN A 430 -21.44 -6.22 -8.34
CA GLN A 430 -20.41 -5.85 -9.32
C GLN A 430 -19.67 -4.51 -9.03
N PRO A 431 -19.02 -4.35 -7.87
CA PRO A 431 -18.32 -3.13 -7.49
C PRO A 431 -17.05 -2.91 -8.33
N LEU A 432 -16.82 -1.67 -8.72
CA LEU A 432 -15.66 -1.20 -9.48
C LEU A 432 -14.79 -0.22 -8.70
N GLY A 433 -15.43 0.68 -7.97
CA GLY A 433 -14.78 1.74 -7.21
C GLY A 433 -15.48 1.97 -5.88
N VAL A 434 -14.70 2.33 -4.86
CA VAL A 434 -15.21 2.68 -3.53
C VAL A 434 -14.58 4.00 -3.13
N GLU A 435 -15.39 4.96 -2.73
CA GLU A 435 -14.90 6.24 -2.21
C GLU A 435 -15.43 6.50 -0.82
N LEU A 436 -14.54 6.83 0.11
CA LEU A 436 -14.87 7.17 1.49
C LEU A 436 -15.13 8.67 1.58
N LEU A 437 -16.25 9.05 2.17
CA LEU A 437 -16.62 10.44 2.39
C LEU A 437 -16.12 10.91 3.75
N SER A 438 -15.85 12.22 3.88
CA SER A 438 -15.34 12.83 5.11
C SER A 438 -16.31 12.74 6.29
N ASP A 439 -17.61 12.60 6.02
CA ASP A 439 -18.67 12.39 7.01
C ASP A 439 -18.84 10.92 7.43
N GLY A 440 -18.01 10.02 6.89
CA GLY A 440 -18.07 8.58 7.12
C GLY A 440 -18.97 7.81 6.15
N GLY A 441 -19.66 8.49 5.23
CA GLY A 441 -20.41 7.84 4.15
C GLY A 441 -19.52 7.17 3.10
N VAL A 442 -20.13 6.42 2.19
CA VAL A 442 -19.43 5.68 1.13
C VAL A 442 -20.17 5.79 -0.19
N VAL A 443 -19.42 6.04 -1.26
CA VAL A 443 -19.89 5.95 -2.65
C VAL A 443 -19.37 4.64 -3.24
N TYR A 444 -20.28 3.86 -3.82
CA TYR A 444 -19.96 2.67 -4.60
C TYR A 444 -20.24 2.94 -6.07
N VAL A 445 -19.21 2.85 -6.91
CA VAL A 445 -19.37 2.76 -8.37
C VAL A 445 -19.38 1.29 -8.74
N CYS A 446 -20.43 0.85 -9.41
CA CYS A 446 -20.63 -0.55 -9.81
C CYS A 446 -20.90 -0.62 -11.32
N ARG A 447 -20.85 -1.82 -11.91
CA ARG A 447 -21.21 -2.03 -13.33
C ARG A 447 -22.64 -1.57 -13.65
N ASN A 448 -23.56 -1.70 -12.69
CA ASN A 448 -25.00 -1.55 -12.90
C ASN A 448 -25.65 -0.42 -12.08
N GLN A 449 -24.87 0.30 -11.28
CA GLN A 449 -25.39 1.34 -10.41
C GLN A 449 -24.28 2.24 -9.86
N ILE A 450 -24.69 3.41 -9.38
CA ILE A 450 -23.93 4.21 -8.42
C ILE A 450 -24.79 4.30 -7.16
N LEU A 451 -24.21 3.96 -6.01
CA LEU A 451 -24.91 3.88 -4.73
C LEU A 451 -24.18 4.71 -3.68
N VAL A 452 -24.91 5.60 -3.01
CA VAL A 452 -24.38 6.37 -1.87
C VAL A 452 -25.03 5.91 -0.59
N ARG A 453 -24.20 5.59 0.41
CA ARG A 453 -24.62 5.24 1.76
C ARG A 453 -24.05 6.24 2.76
N ASP A 454 -24.80 6.51 3.81
CA ASP A 454 -24.31 7.29 4.94
C ASP A 454 -23.40 6.46 5.85
N LYS A 455 -22.87 7.10 6.90
CA LYS A 455 -22.00 6.46 7.90
C LYS A 455 -22.63 5.29 8.64
N ASP A 456 -23.96 5.23 8.68
CA ASP A 456 -24.73 4.18 9.34
C ASP A 456 -25.10 3.05 8.34
N GLY A 457 -24.65 3.18 7.08
CA GLY A 457 -24.84 2.21 6.01
C GLY A 457 -26.21 2.29 5.34
N LYS A 458 -27.02 3.30 5.65
CA LYS A 458 -28.33 3.51 5.02
C LYS A 458 -28.13 4.15 3.65
N GLN A 459 -28.92 3.70 2.67
CA GLN A 459 -28.94 4.29 1.35
C GLN A 459 -29.44 5.74 1.41
N VAL A 460 -28.61 6.67 0.90
CA VAL A 460 -28.98 8.07 0.71
C VAL A 460 -29.68 8.22 -0.63
N TRP A 461 -29.03 7.79 -1.71
CA TRP A 461 -29.61 7.74 -3.06
C TRP A 461 -28.92 6.65 -3.90
N GLN A 462 -29.56 6.29 -5.01
CA GLN A 462 -29.07 5.31 -5.96
C GLN A 462 -29.39 5.75 -7.39
N PHE A 463 -28.42 5.60 -8.29
CA PHE A 463 -28.60 5.69 -9.73
C PHE A 463 -28.49 4.28 -10.32
N THR A 464 -29.51 3.83 -11.05
CA THR A 464 -29.56 2.47 -11.61
C THR A 464 -29.25 2.49 -13.10
N ARG A 465 -28.46 1.52 -13.55
CA ARG A 465 -28.08 1.33 -14.95
C ARG A 465 -28.17 -0.14 -15.36
N GLY A 466 -29.34 -0.51 -15.88
CA GLY A 466 -29.67 -1.90 -16.23
C GLY A 466 -28.85 -2.51 -17.38
N GLN A 467 -28.03 -1.71 -18.07
CA GLN A 467 -27.15 -2.16 -19.15
C GLN A 467 -25.87 -2.85 -18.64
N HIS A 468 -25.56 -2.74 -17.34
CA HIS A 468 -24.35 -3.32 -16.73
C HIS A 468 -23.05 -2.90 -17.44
N ASP A 469 -22.98 -1.69 -18.00
CA ASP A 469 -21.93 -1.23 -18.90
C ASP A 469 -21.09 -0.09 -18.32
N ILE A 470 -21.25 0.29 -17.05
CA ILE A 470 -20.33 1.22 -16.37
C ILE A 470 -18.95 0.56 -16.32
N MET A 471 -17.91 1.26 -16.77
CA MET A 471 -16.53 0.75 -16.78
C MET A 471 -15.67 1.39 -15.70
N GLY A 472 -15.98 2.63 -15.31
CA GLY A 472 -15.28 3.35 -14.25
C GLY A 472 -16.08 4.56 -13.79
N GLY A 473 -15.73 5.09 -12.63
CA GLY A 473 -16.38 6.23 -12.02
C GLY A 473 -15.52 6.84 -10.94
N CYS A 474 -15.64 8.14 -10.73
CA CYS A 474 -14.96 8.86 -9.66
C CYS A 474 -15.83 10.02 -9.18
N ARG A 475 -15.73 10.36 -7.90
CA ARG A 475 -16.27 11.63 -7.41
C ARG A 475 -15.26 12.75 -7.72
N LEU A 476 -15.80 13.87 -8.16
CA LEU A 476 -15.07 15.11 -8.37
C LEU A 476 -14.95 15.87 -7.04
N PRO A 477 -13.95 16.74 -6.85
CA PRO A 477 -13.80 17.48 -5.60
C PRO A 477 -15.00 18.37 -5.25
N ASN A 478 -15.75 18.86 -6.25
CA ASN A 478 -17.01 19.59 -6.02
C ASN A 478 -18.19 18.70 -5.55
N GLY A 479 -17.98 17.39 -5.48
CA GLY A 479 -18.91 16.41 -4.94
C GLY A 479 -19.74 15.65 -5.98
N ASP A 480 -19.75 16.09 -7.23
CA ASP A 480 -20.42 15.37 -8.32
C ASP A 480 -19.70 14.06 -8.65
N ILE A 481 -20.39 13.14 -9.32
CA ILE A 481 -19.82 11.84 -9.70
C ILE A 481 -19.83 11.72 -11.20
N ALA A 482 -18.65 11.57 -11.80
CA ALA A 482 -18.50 11.23 -13.21
C ALA A 482 -18.42 9.71 -13.35
N PHE A 483 -19.06 9.16 -14.39
CA PHE A 483 -18.90 7.74 -14.76
C PHE A 483 -18.80 7.58 -16.27
N VAL A 484 -18.01 6.59 -16.67
CA VAL A 484 -17.78 6.22 -18.07
C VAL A 484 -18.36 4.84 -18.35
N THR A 485 -18.92 4.66 -19.54
CA THR A 485 -19.56 3.43 -19.99
C THR A 485 -18.74 2.78 -21.09
N MET A 486 -18.97 1.48 -21.31
CA MET A 486 -18.27 0.70 -22.31
C MET A 486 -18.45 1.33 -23.69
N TRP A 487 -17.35 1.48 -24.43
CA TRP A 487 -17.42 1.91 -25.82
C TRP A 487 -18.14 0.85 -26.67
N ASN A 488 -19.14 1.27 -27.44
CA ASN A 488 -20.11 0.38 -28.08
C ASN A 488 -20.06 0.36 -29.61
N GLY A 489 -18.95 0.79 -30.23
CA GLY A 489 -18.79 0.69 -31.68
C GLY A 489 -19.16 1.94 -32.47
N ALA A 490 -19.98 2.83 -31.90
CA ALA A 490 -20.53 3.97 -32.63
C ALA A 490 -19.78 5.26 -32.30
N ASN A 491 -19.21 5.89 -33.33
CA ASN A 491 -18.69 7.26 -33.23
C ASN A 491 -19.85 8.20 -32.84
N ASN A 492 -19.59 9.16 -31.94
CA ASN A 492 -20.53 10.19 -31.43
C ASN A 492 -21.64 9.74 -30.46
N GLN A 493 -21.61 8.52 -29.93
CA GLN A 493 -22.45 8.20 -28.76
C GLN A 493 -21.78 8.66 -27.48
N ALA A 494 -22.53 9.29 -26.59
CA ALA A 494 -21.99 9.71 -25.30
C ALA A 494 -21.73 8.48 -24.43
N ASN A 495 -20.53 8.42 -23.86
CA ASN A 495 -20.11 7.36 -22.95
C ASN A 495 -19.53 7.91 -21.65
N LEU A 496 -19.55 9.23 -21.45
CA LEU A 496 -19.21 9.88 -20.18
C LEU A 496 -20.41 10.71 -19.70
N PHE A 497 -20.80 10.47 -18.47
CA PHE A 497 -21.94 11.10 -17.81
C PHE A 497 -21.53 11.63 -16.44
N ARG A 498 -22.28 12.60 -15.93
CA ARG A 498 -22.03 13.22 -14.63
C ARG A 498 -23.33 13.31 -13.85
N LEU A 499 -23.27 12.94 -12.57
CA LEU A 499 -24.39 12.98 -11.64
C LEU A 499 -24.10 14.00 -10.54
N ALA A 500 -25.13 14.75 -10.14
CA ALA A 500 -25.06 15.65 -9.00
C ALA A 500 -24.84 14.85 -7.71
N GLY A 501 -23.83 15.22 -6.92
CA GLY A 501 -23.51 14.50 -5.68
C GLY A 501 -24.66 14.47 -4.65
N LYS A 502 -25.51 15.50 -4.67
CA LYS A 502 -26.61 15.69 -3.71
C LYS A 502 -27.78 14.74 -3.89
N ASP A 503 -28.13 14.38 -5.13
CA ASP A 503 -29.36 13.65 -5.44
C ASP A 503 -29.23 12.64 -6.60
N GLY A 504 -28.03 12.47 -7.16
CA GLY A 504 -27.75 11.48 -8.20
C GLY A 504 -28.39 11.80 -9.55
N LYS A 505 -28.94 13.01 -9.75
CA LYS A 505 -29.50 13.42 -11.05
C LYS A 505 -28.40 13.77 -12.03
N GLU A 506 -28.61 13.43 -13.30
CA GLU A 506 -27.66 13.78 -14.36
C GLU A 506 -27.52 15.30 -14.50
N VAL A 507 -26.29 15.78 -14.63
CA VAL A 507 -25.93 17.19 -14.78
C VAL A 507 -24.86 17.37 -15.84
N GLY A 508 -24.87 18.54 -16.50
CA GLY A 508 -23.97 18.82 -17.61
C GLY A 508 -24.36 18.08 -18.89
N LYS A 509 -23.56 18.28 -19.94
CA LYS A 509 -23.77 17.61 -21.24
C LYS A 509 -22.95 16.32 -21.27
N PRO A 510 -23.55 15.16 -21.59
CA PRO A 510 -22.80 13.94 -21.80
C PRO A 510 -21.74 14.11 -22.90
N LEU A 511 -20.57 13.50 -22.70
CA LEU A 511 -19.43 13.60 -23.63
C LEU A 511 -19.16 12.26 -24.30
N SER A 512 -18.61 12.33 -25.51
CA SER A 512 -18.10 11.18 -26.26
C SER A 512 -16.59 11.13 -26.12
N LEU A 513 -16.11 10.14 -25.39
CA LEU A 513 -14.69 9.80 -25.28
C LEU A 513 -14.33 8.75 -26.32
N ALA A 514 -13.03 8.49 -26.49
CA ALA A 514 -12.57 7.41 -27.35
C ALA A 514 -12.84 6.04 -26.69
N ARG A 515 -12.19 5.00 -27.24
CA ARG A 515 -12.45 3.60 -26.90
C ARG A 515 -12.02 3.27 -25.46
N VAL A 516 -12.97 3.31 -24.52
CA VAL A 516 -12.81 2.84 -23.13
C VAL A 516 -13.28 1.39 -23.01
N GLN A 517 -12.36 0.49 -22.67
CA GLN A 517 -12.61 -0.95 -22.58
C GLN A 517 -12.11 -1.61 -21.30
N GLN A 518 -11.14 -0.99 -20.62
CA GLN A 518 -10.65 -1.50 -19.36
C GLN A 518 -11.57 -1.02 -18.23
N LEU A 519 -11.70 -1.83 -17.18
CA LEU A 519 -12.39 -1.41 -15.95
C LEU A 519 -11.55 -0.34 -15.23
N HIS A 520 -12.12 0.36 -14.24
CA HIS A 520 -11.47 1.25 -13.25
C HIS A 520 -10.53 2.37 -13.78
N GLY A 521 -10.54 2.63 -15.09
CA GLY A 521 -9.66 3.59 -15.76
C GLY A 521 -10.13 5.04 -15.71
N MET A 522 -10.72 5.52 -14.60
CA MET A 522 -11.09 6.93 -14.47
C MET A 522 -10.86 7.45 -13.06
N ASN A 523 -10.21 8.62 -12.96
CA ASN A 523 -10.01 9.36 -11.70
C ASN A 523 -10.19 10.86 -11.93
N ALA A 524 -10.57 11.59 -10.88
CA ALA A 524 -10.60 13.05 -10.92
C ALA A 524 -9.17 13.62 -10.92
N SER A 525 -8.97 14.69 -11.68
CA SER A 525 -7.73 15.50 -11.65
C SER A 525 -7.99 16.96 -11.27
N GLY A 526 -9.25 17.35 -11.10
CA GLY A 526 -9.70 18.66 -10.61
C GLY A 526 -11.23 18.74 -10.59
N ASP A 527 -11.79 19.88 -10.19
CA ASP A 527 -13.24 20.09 -10.01
C ASP A 527 -14.06 19.75 -11.27
N ASP A 528 -13.53 20.10 -12.44
CA ASP A 528 -14.13 19.83 -13.74
C ASP A 528 -13.13 19.11 -14.66
N ARG A 529 -12.25 18.28 -14.08
CA ARG A 529 -11.26 17.52 -14.84
C ARG A 529 -11.18 16.06 -14.42
N ILE A 530 -11.06 15.20 -15.42
CA ILE A 530 -10.89 13.77 -15.24
C ILE A 530 -9.72 13.27 -16.08
N LEU A 531 -9.03 12.26 -15.56
CA LEU A 531 -8.14 11.39 -16.30
C LEU A 531 -8.87 10.11 -16.66
N VAL A 532 -8.77 9.70 -17.92
CA VAL A 532 -9.42 8.50 -18.45
C VAL A 532 -8.39 7.63 -19.18
N CYS A 533 -8.40 6.33 -18.91
CA CYS A 533 -7.64 5.32 -19.64
C CYS A 533 -8.46 4.83 -20.83
N GLU A 534 -8.06 5.27 -22.01
CA GLU A 534 -8.56 4.79 -23.28
C GLU A 534 -7.66 3.65 -23.79
N TYR A 535 -8.09 2.96 -24.86
CA TYR A 535 -7.43 1.73 -25.32
C TYR A 535 -5.93 1.88 -25.60
N ASN A 536 -5.52 3.01 -26.18
CA ASN A 536 -4.16 3.30 -26.64
C ASN A 536 -3.52 4.53 -25.99
N ARG A 537 -4.17 5.13 -24.99
CA ARG A 537 -3.67 6.33 -24.31
C ARG A 537 -4.34 6.57 -22.97
N VAL A 538 -3.72 7.41 -22.16
CA VAL A 538 -4.37 8.13 -21.07
C VAL A 538 -4.66 9.54 -21.55
N ALA A 539 -5.86 10.06 -21.30
CA ALA A 539 -6.24 11.41 -21.67
C ALA A 539 -6.86 12.15 -20.48
N GLU A 540 -6.58 13.45 -20.38
CA GLU A 540 -7.24 14.35 -19.44
C GLU A 540 -8.26 15.21 -20.18
N TYR A 541 -9.46 15.31 -19.63
CA TYR A 541 -10.56 16.08 -20.22
C TYR A 541 -11.02 17.18 -19.28
N ASP A 542 -11.24 18.37 -19.83
CA ASP A 542 -12.03 19.43 -19.21
C ASP A 542 -13.51 19.15 -19.48
N LEU A 543 -14.28 18.92 -18.41
CA LEU A 543 -15.68 18.53 -18.47
C LEU A 543 -16.60 19.67 -18.89
N LYS A 544 -16.22 20.93 -18.64
CA LYS A 544 -17.02 22.11 -19.03
C LYS A 544 -16.84 22.42 -20.50
N ALA A 545 -15.59 22.41 -20.98
CA ALA A 545 -15.26 22.65 -22.37
C ALA A 545 -15.54 21.42 -23.26
N GLY A 546 -15.58 20.22 -22.67
CA GLY A 546 -15.67 18.96 -23.41
C GLY A 546 -14.44 18.69 -24.27
N LYS A 547 -13.25 19.11 -23.81
CA LYS A 547 -12.00 19.08 -24.59
C LYS A 547 -10.92 18.29 -23.88
N GLU A 548 -10.13 17.57 -24.67
CA GLU A 548 -8.87 17.01 -24.21
C GLU A 548 -7.87 18.13 -23.93
N VAL A 549 -7.23 18.10 -22.76
CA VAL A 549 -6.24 19.10 -22.32
C VAL A 549 -4.84 18.51 -22.13
N TRP A 550 -4.74 17.18 -22.07
CA TRP A 550 -3.47 16.46 -21.97
C TRP A 550 -3.67 15.01 -22.44
N LYS A 551 -2.61 14.39 -22.96
CA LYS A 551 -2.59 12.96 -23.27
C LYS A 551 -1.20 12.35 -23.08
N TYR A 552 -1.19 11.03 -22.92
CA TYR A 552 0.02 10.21 -22.95
C TYR A 552 -0.27 8.88 -23.64
N ASP A 553 0.48 8.57 -24.69
CA ASP A 553 0.25 7.39 -25.51
C ASP A 553 0.80 6.14 -24.82
N VAL A 554 -0.08 5.18 -24.53
CA VAL A 554 0.25 3.91 -23.87
C VAL A 554 -0.90 2.92 -24.07
N ASN A 555 -0.57 1.71 -24.51
CA ASN A 555 -1.59 0.69 -24.74
C ASN A 555 -2.06 0.05 -23.44
N ASN A 556 -3.34 -0.33 -23.41
CA ASN A 556 -3.95 -1.10 -22.31
C ASN A 556 -3.73 -0.48 -20.92
N ALA A 557 -3.78 0.86 -20.84
CA ALA A 557 -3.85 1.53 -19.55
C ALA A 557 -5.14 1.14 -18.82
N THR A 558 -5.04 0.94 -17.52
CA THR A 558 -6.15 0.52 -16.64
C THR A 558 -6.38 1.47 -15.49
N CYS A 559 -5.39 2.28 -15.12
CA CYS A 559 -5.56 3.33 -14.12
C CYS A 559 -4.59 4.48 -14.38
N ALA A 560 -5.02 5.71 -14.11
CA ALA A 560 -4.15 6.88 -14.12
C ALA A 560 -4.55 7.87 -13.02
N GLN A 561 -3.58 8.50 -12.38
CA GLN A 561 -3.78 9.46 -11.30
C GLN A 561 -2.84 10.65 -11.49
N ARG A 562 -3.39 11.88 -11.44
CA ARG A 562 -2.59 13.10 -11.36
C ARG A 562 -2.03 13.25 -9.95
N LEU A 563 -0.72 13.43 -9.83
CA LEU A 563 -0.03 13.63 -8.56
C LEU A 563 0.11 15.13 -8.23
N PRO A 564 0.29 15.48 -6.94
CA PRO A 564 0.49 16.85 -6.47
C PRO A 564 1.57 17.66 -7.21
N ASN A 565 2.68 17.02 -7.56
CA ASN A 565 3.80 17.64 -8.30
C ASN A 565 3.50 17.87 -9.80
N GLY A 566 2.30 17.49 -10.28
CA GLY A 566 1.91 17.59 -11.67
C GLY A 566 2.23 16.34 -12.50
N HIS A 567 2.97 15.38 -11.94
CA HIS A 567 3.24 14.11 -12.60
C HIS A 567 1.97 13.26 -12.74
N THR A 568 2.02 12.24 -13.58
CA THR A 568 0.93 11.28 -13.74
C THR A 568 1.42 9.88 -13.43
N LEU A 569 0.80 9.23 -12.44
CA LEU A 569 0.97 7.79 -12.18
C LEU A 569 0.06 7.02 -13.14
N ILE A 570 0.60 6.07 -13.90
CA ILE A 570 -0.12 5.30 -14.92
C ILE A 570 0.13 3.81 -14.70
N THR A 571 -0.94 3.02 -14.70
CA THR A 571 -0.91 1.56 -14.69
C THR A 571 -1.38 1.03 -16.03
N TYR A 572 -0.65 0.06 -16.59
CA TYR A 572 -1.05 -0.63 -17.81
C TYR A 572 -0.73 -2.11 -17.71
N MET A 573 -1.59 -2.96 -18.30
CA MET A 573 -1.44 -4.42 -18.22
C MET A 573 -0.45 -5.01 -19.23
N SER A 574 -0.22 -4.30 -20.33
CA SER A 574 0.76 -4.67 -21.37
C SER A 574 0.97 -3.51 -22.35
N ALA A 575 2.23 -3.11 -22.55
CA ALA A 575 2.58 -2.04 -23.49
C ALA A 575 2.51 -2.51 -24.96
N SER A 576 2.83 -3.77 -25.22
CA SER A 576 2.82 -4.43 -26.53
C SER A 576 2.83 -5.96 -26.35
N GLN A 577 2.58 -6.72 -27.43
CA GLN A 577 2.57 -8.20 -27.35
C GLN A 577 3.87 -8.73 -26.71
N GLY A 578 3.72 -9.55 -25.67
CA GLY A 578 4.85 -10.15 -24.95
C GLY A 578 5.52 -9.25 -23.90
N GLN A 579 5.19 -7.96 -23.82
CA GLN A 579 5.74 -7.07 -22.79
C GLN A 579 4.84 -7.04 -21.55
N PRO A 580 5.39 -7.26 -20.33
CA PRO A 580 4.61 -7.22 -19.10
C PRO A 580 4.12 -5.80 -18.80
N GLY A 581 2.98 -5.72 -18.13
CA GLY A 581 2.45 -4.47 -17.61
C GLY A 581 3.31 -3.88 -16.49
N LYS A 582 3.26 -2.56 -16.33
CA LYS A 582 3.97 -1.84 -15.27
C LYS A 582 3.07 -0.76 -14.66
N VAL A 583 3.52 -0.26 -13.52
CA VAL A 583 3.12 1.06 -13.03
C VAL A 583 4.27 2.01 -13.34
N ILE A 584 3.98 3.17 -13.92
CA ILE A 584 4.98 4.20 -14.25
C ILE A 584 4.53 5.54 -13.68
N GLU A 585 5.48 6.40 -13.33
CA GLU A 585 5.24 7.81 -13.07
C GLU A 585 5.89 8.61 -14.19
N VAL A 586 5.12 9.45 -14.87
CA VAL A 586 5.59 10.33 -15.92
C VAL A 586 5.58 11.77 -15.45
N ASP A 587 6.64 12.50 -15.72
CA ASP A 587 6.70 13.93 -15.41
C ASP A 587 5.84 14.76 -16.38
N THR A 588 5.84 16.08 -16.19
CA THR A 588 5.03 16.99 -17.02
C THR A 588 5.49 17.08 -18.49
N SER A 589 6.71 16.63 -18.81
CA SER A 589 7.20 16.48 -20.19
C SER A 589 6.86 15.12 -20.81
N GLY A 590 6.42 14.15 -20.01
CA GLY A 590 6.15 12.78 -20.45
C GLY A 590 7.34 11.84 -20.26
N ASP A 591 8.42 12.27 -19.59
CA ASP A 591 9.54 11.39 -19.28
C ASP A 591 9.18 10.48 -18.09
N ILE A 592 9.51 9.20 -18.19
CA ILE A 592 9.26 8.26 -17.08
C ILE A 592 10.29 8.54 -15.97
N VAL A 593 9.82 8.96 -14.80
CA VAL A 593 10.65 9.27 -13.61
C VAL A 593 10.63 8.18 -12.53
N TRP A 594 9.71 7.24 -12.63
CA TRP A 594 9.64 6.06 -11.78
C TRP A 594 8.93 4.91 -12.50
N ASP A 595 9.29 3.67 -12.18
CA ASP A 595 8.50 2.51 -12.57
C ASP A 595 8.54 1.40 -11.53
N TYR A 596 7.48 0.58 -11.54
CA TYR A 596 7.32 -0.60 -10.72
C TYR A 596 6.85 -1.76 -11.59
N SER A 597 7.55 -2.89 -11.44
CA SER A 597 7.22 -4.15 -12.09
C SER A 597 6.88 -5.18 -11.02
N PRO A 598 5.65 -5.72 -11.01
CA PRO A 598 5.31 -6.81 -10.10
C PRO A 598 6.24 -8.02 -10.25
N LYS A 599 6.45 -8.72 -9.14
CA LYS A 599 7.20 -9.98 -9.09
C LYS A 599 6.33 -11.17 -9.50
N ASP A 600 6.92 -12.36 -9.60
CA ASP A 600 6.20 -13.64 -9.75
C ASP A 600 5.29 -13.76 -11.00
N ASN A 601 5.68 -13.08 -12.09
CA ASN A 601 4.89 -12.96 -13.33
C ASN A 601 3.49 -12.32 -13.13
N MET A 602 3.28 -11.64 -12.00
CA MET A 602 2.08 -10.84 -11.77
C MET A 602 2.07 -9.63 -12.72
N ARG A 603 0.89 -9.08 -12.95
CA ARG A 603 0.67 -7.87 -13.74
C ARG A 603 -0.12 -6.87 -12.92
N PRO A 604 0.21 -5.57 -12.99
CA PRO A 604 -0.56 -4.57 -12.26
C PRO A 604 -1.85 -4.29 -13.03
N SER A 605 -2.98 -4.25 -12.33
CA SER A 605 -4.27 -3.83 -12.89
C SER A 605 -4.69 -2.45 -12.40
N ARG A 606 -4.22 -2.01 -11.22
CA ARG A 606 -4.51 -0.67 -10.70
C ARG A 606 -3.41 -0.23 -9.74
N ALA A 607 -3.05 1.05 -9.76
CA ALA A 607 -2.21 1.66 -8.73
C ALA A 607 -2.69 3.07 -8.38
N ILE A 608 -2.72 3.39 -7.09
CA ILE A 608 -3.04 4.72 -6.56
C ILE A 608 -2.00 5.09 -5.51
N ARG A 609 -1.47 6.31 -5.60
CA ARG A 609 -0.61 6.91 -4.58
C ARG A 609 -1.45 7.82 -3.68
N ARG A 610 -1.44 7.54 -2.39
CA ARG A 610 -2.23 8.23 -1.36
C ARG A 610 -1.35 8.95 -0.36
#